data_AF-A0A2I0WZ26-F1
#
_entry.id   AF-A0A2I0WZ26-F1
#
_cell.length_a   1.000
_cell.length_b   1.000
_cell.length_c   1.000
_cell.angle_alpha   90.00
_cell.angle_beta   90.00
_cell.angle_gamma   90.00
#
_symmetry.space_group_name_H-M   'P 1'
#
loop_
_entity.id
_entity.type
_entity.pdbx_description
1 polymer ?
#
loop_
_entity_poly.entity_id
_entity_poly.type
_entity_poly.pdbx_seq_one_letter_code
_entity_poly.pdbx_strand_id
1 'polypeptide(L)'
;MRQIEKTIQYLIGCGMYIKTENSPYKGYIYASFQERATYISHGNTARHAKLYGDLKLAKICGTIAADEKRHEAAYSKIVDKLFELDPDGAVIAFADMMKNKITMPAHLMFDGRDHRLFHHFSAVAQRLGVYTAKDYADITEFLVGRWKVESLVGLSDEGRKAQDFVCRLAPRYRKLEERAQGRAKQGFSTVRFSWIFDREVQV
;
A
#
# COMPACT_ATOMS: atom_id res chain seq x y z
N MET A 1 -4.35 -26.24 -3.43
CA MET A 1 -3.43 -25.22 -3.98
C MET A 1 -3.73 -24.81 -5.42
N ARG A 2 -4.25 -25.68 -6.30
CA ARG A 2 -4.57 -25.40 -7.72
C ARG A 2 -5.11 -24.00 -8.07
N GLN A 3 -6.10 -23.48 -7.32
CA GLN A 3 -6.68 -22.16 -7.61
C GLN A 3 -5.70 -21.00 -7.32
N ILE A 4 -4.87 -21.14 -6.29
CA ILE A 4 -3.82 -20.17 -5.96
C ILE A 4 -2.75 -20.19 -7.05
N GLU A 5 -2.30 -21.37 -7.49
CA GLU A 5 -1.32 -21.52 -8.58
C GLU A 5 -1.81 -20.89 -9.89
N LYS A 6 -3.08 -21.15 -10.26
CA LYS A 6 -3.72 -20.52 -11.43
C LYS A 6 -3.77 -19.00 -11.30
N THR A 7 -4.08 -18.49 -10.10
CA THR A 7 -4.10 -17.04 -9.83
C THR A 7 -2.70 -16.43 -10.01
N ILE A 8 -1.66 -17.09 -9.49
CA ILE A 8 -0.27 -16.65 -9.64
C ILE A 8 0.15 -16.64 -11.11
N GLN A 9 -0.21 -17.69 -11.87
CA GLN A 9 0.08 -17.76 -13.30
C GLN A 9 -0.54 -16.59 -14.07
N TYR A 10 -1.82 -16.26 -13.81
CA TYR A 10 -2.44 -15.08 -14.41
C TYR A 10 -1.76 -13.79 -13.97
N LEU A 11 -1.46 -13.63 -12.68
CA LEU A 11 -0.84 -12.41 -12.18
C LEU A 11 0.53 -12.16 -12.83
N ILE A 12 1.36 -13.18 -12.94
CA ILE A 12 2.66 -13.09 -13.63
C ILE A 12 2.46 -12.76 -15.11
N GLY A 13 1.52 -13.43 -15.79
CA GLY A 13 1.25 -13.19 -17.21
C GLY A 13 0.66 -11.81 -17.51
N CYS A 14 -0.14 -11.25 -16.60
CA CYS A 14 -0.68 -9.90 -16.71
C CYS A 14 0.35 -8.82 -16.37
N GLY A 15 1.34 -9.15 -15.54
CA GLY A 15 2.29 -8.19 -15.01
C GLY A 15 1.63 -7.14 -14.12
N MET A 16 2.20 -5.93 -14.08
CA MET A 16 1.67 -4.81 -13.31
C MET A 16 1.92 -3.49 -14.02
N TYR A 17 0.96 -2.57 -13.91
CA TYR A 17 1.11 -1.19 -14.35
C TYR A 17 1.02 -0.22 -13.16
N ILE A 18 2.19 0.16 -12.64
CA ILE A 18 2.34 0.97 -11.42
C ILE A 18 2.69 2.45 -11.71
N LYS A 19 2.70 2.84 -13.00
CA LYS A 19 2.88 4.23 -13.47
C LYS A 19 4.18 4.91 -13.02
N THR A 20 5.25 4.16 -12.87
CA THR A 20 6.57 4.72 -12.54
C THR A 20 7.31 5.29 -13.75
N GLU A 21 6.86 5.00 -14.98
CA GLU A 21 7.37 5.60 -16.23
C GLU A 21 8.89 5.52 -16.39
N ASN A 22 9.49 4.40 -15.93
CA ASN A 22 10.94 4.20 -15.92
C ASN A 22 11.74 5.26 -15.12
N SER A 23 11.05 6.13 -14.36
CA SER A 23 11.66 7.14 -13.53
C SER A 23 12.16 6.53 -12.22
N PRO A 24 13.46 6.66 -11.89
CA PRO A 24 13.99 6.16 -10.61
C PRO A 24 13.38 6.92 -9.41
N TYR A 25 13.03 8.20 -9.57
CA TYR A 25 12.35 8.97 -8.53
C TYR A 25 11.02 8.33 -8.17
N LYS A 26 10.16 8.13 -9.18
CA LYS A 26 8.85 7.48 -9.00
C LYS A 26 9.00 6.05 -8.49
N GLY A 27 9.97 5.30 -9.03
CA GLY A 27 10.27 3.93 -8.63
C GLY A 27 10.64 3.79 -7.15
N TYR A 28 11.56 4.60 -6.64
CA TYR A 28 11.98 4.51 -5.24
C TYR A 28 10.96 5.08 -4.26
N ILE A 29 10.17 6.08 -4.66
CA ILE A 29 9.01 6.54 -3.88
C ILE A 29 7.96 5.43 -3.78
N TYR A 30 7.64 4.78 -4.91
CA TYR A 30 6.73 3.64 -4.94
C TYR A 30 7.22 2.49 -4.05
N ALA A 31 8.48 2.10 -4.18
CA ALA A 31 9.07 1.02 -3.38
C ALA A 31 9.05 1.35 -1.88
N SER A 32 9.45 2.57 -1.49
CA SER A 32 9.40 3.01 -0.09
C SER A 32 8.00 2.90 0.52
N PHE A 33 6.97 3.27 -0.26
CA PHE A 33 5.58 3.14 0.17
C PHE A 33 5.15 1.68 0.29
N GLN A 34 5.43 0.86 -0.73
CA GLN A 34 5.01 -0.54 -0.77
C GLN A 34 5.68 -1.39 0.32
N GLU A 35 6.98 -1.21 0.55
CA GLU A 35 7.68 -1.95 1.61
C GLU A 35 7.13 -1.63 3.01
N ARG A 36 6.71 -0.38 3.22
CA ARG A 36 6.02 -0.04 4.46
C ARG A 36 4.62 -0.67 4.53
N ALA A 37 3.90 -0.74 3.42
CA ALA A 37 2.59 -1.39 3.34
C ALA A 37 2.67 -2.90 3.61
N THR A 38 3.68 -3.59 3.07
CA THR A 38 3.94 -5.02 3.31
C THR A 38 4.40 -5.26 4.74
N TYR A 39 5.27 -4.41 5.31
CA TYR A 39 5.63 -4.44 6.73
C TYR A 39 4.40 -4.38 7.64
N ILE A 40 3.49 -3.43 7.40
CA ILE A 40 2.24 -3.30 8.16
C ILE A 40 1.36 -4.54 7.99
N SER A 41 1.16 -5.00 6.75
CA SER A 41 0.30 -6.14 6.43
C SER A 41 0.78 -7.44 7.08
N HIS A 42 2.08 -7.73 6.98
CA HIS A 42 2.70 -8.89 7.61
C HIS A 42 2.71 -8.78 9.14
N GLY A 43 2.98 -7.60 9.69
CA GLY A 43 2.92 -7.36 11.13
C GLY A 43 1.51 -7.52 11.72
N ASN A 44 0.48 -7.02 11.03
CA ASN A 44 -0.93 -7.24 11.39
C ASN A 44 -1.29 -8.73 11.34
N THR A 45 -0.92 -9.43 10.26
CA THR A 45 -1.17 -10.86 10.10
C THR A 45 -0.47 -11.69 11.18
N ALA A 46 0.77 -11.33 11.57
CA ALA A 46 1.50 -11.97 12.66
C ALA A 46 0.76 -11.83 14.01
N ARG A 47 0.20 -10.64 14.28
CA ARG A 47 -0.61 -10.39 15.49
C ARG A 47 -1.89 -11.22 15.49
N HIS A 48 -2.58 -11.31 14.35
CA HIS A 48 -3.74 -12.19 14.21
C HIS A 48 -3.38 -13.66 14.44
N ALA A 49 -2.32 -14.16 13.80
CA ALA A 49 -1.85 -15.53 13.99
C ALA A 49 -1.59 -15.85 15.48
N LYS A 50 -0.92 -14.94 16.20
CA LYS A 50 -0.69 -15.06 17.64
C LYS A 50 -2.00 -15.06 18.44
N LEU A 51 -2.95 -14.18 18.09
CA LEU A 51 -4.27 -14.12 18.73
C LEU A 51 -5.04 -15.43 18.58
N TYR A 52 -4.95 -16.08 17.42
CA TYR A 52 -5.54 -17.40 17.16
C TYR A 52 -4.69 -18.58 17.68
N GLY A 53 -3.62 -18.32 18.43
CA GLY A 53 -2.79 -19.33 19.09
C GLY A 53 -1.69 -19.95 18.22
N ASP A 54 -1.52 -19.53 16.97
CA ASP A 54 -0.46 -20.06 16.08
C ASP A 54 0.81 -19.21 16.15
N LEU A 55 1.67 -19.57 17.11
CA LEU A 55 2.97 -18.90 17.31
C LEU A 55 3.97 -19.14 16.17
N LYS A 56 3.85 -20.24 15.42
CA LYS A 56 4.76 -20.54 14.31
C LYS A 56 4.42 -19.68 13.11
N LEU A 57 3.14 -19.57 12.75
CA LEU A 57 2.68 -18.66 11.71
C LEU A 57 2.99 -17.21 12.07
N ALA A 58 2.78 -16.81 13.33
CA ALA A 58 3.17 -15.49 13.81
C ALA A 58 4.67 -15.21 13.60
N LYS A 59 5.53 -16.19 13.89
CA LYS A 59 6.97 -16.08 13.64
C LYS A 59 7.29 -15.94 12.15
N ILE A 60 6.66 -16.73 11.28
CA ILE A 60 6.86 -16.64 9.83
C ILE A 60 6.51 -15.23 9.32
N CYS A 61 5.32 -14.74 9.64
CA CYS A 61 4.88 -13.40 9.23
C CYS A 61 5.77 -12.30 9.83
N GLY A 62 6.18 -12.44 11.09
CA GLY A 62 7.07 -11.48 11.76
C GLY A 62 8.47 -11.42 11.15
N THR A 63 9.04 -12.55 10.74
CA THR A 63 10.33 -12.59 10.04
C THR A 63 10.27 -11.87 8.71
N ILE A 64 9.22 -12.12 7.90
CA ILE A 64 9.03 -11.40 6.63
C ILE A 64 8.89 -9.90 6.90
N ALA A 65 8.05 -9.48 7.87
CA ALA A 65 7.91 -8.07 8.22
C ALA A 65 9.25 -7.41 8.62
N ALA A 66 10.12 -8.12 9.34
CA ALA A 66 11.44 -7.61 9.69
C ALA A 66 12.32 -7.33 8.46
N ASP A 67 12.19 -8.14 7.41
CA ASP A 67 12.88 -7.94 6.14
C ASP A 67 12.34 -6.71 5.40
N GLU A 68 11.01 -6.58 5.30
CA GLU A 68 10.39 -5.42 4.65
C GLU A 68 10.74 -4.12 5.36
N LYS A 69 10.93 -4.15 6.68
CA LYS A 69 11.39 -2.98 7.43
C LYS A 69 12.80 -2.53 7.01
N ARG A 70 13.68 -3.48 6.68
CA ARG A 70 15.02 -3.18 6.17
C ARG A 70 14.96 -2.65 4.74
N HIS A 71 14.09 -3.21 3.89
CA HIS A 71 13.86 -2.73 2.52
C HIS A 71 13.31 -1.30 2.52
N GLU A 72 12.27 -1.01 3.31
CA GLU A 72 11.73 0.34 3.50
C GLU A 72 12.84 1.33 3.90
N ALA A 73 13.68 0.96 4.87
CA ALA A 73 14.76 1.81 5.34
C ALA A 73 15.79 2.09 4.24
N ALA A 74 16.11 1.09 3.40
CA ALA A 74 17.03 1.24 2.28
C ALA A 74 16.45 2.16 1.19
N TYR A 75 15.22 1.91 0.73
CA TYR A 75 14.59 2.73 -0.30
C TYR A 75 14.33 4.16 0.16
N SER A 76 13.90 4.35 1.42
CA SER A 76 13.65 5.68 1.97
C SER A 76 14.93 6.51 2.04
N LYS A 77 16.10 5.89 2.28
CA LYS A 77 17.42 6.56 2.24
C LYS A 77 17.83 6.98 0.84
N ILE A 78 17.46 6.21 -0.18
CA ILE A 78 17.71 6.62 -1.58
C ILE A 78 16.89 7.88 -1.87
N VAL A 79 15.62 7.91 -1.47
CA VAL A 79 14.76 9.09 -1.67
C VAL A 79 15.21 10.29 -0.83
N ASP A 80 15.72 10.09 0.39
CA ASP A 80 16.38 11.17 1.14
C ASP A 80 17.47 11.84 0.30
N LYS A 81 18.33 11.02 -0.33
CA LYS A 81 19.43 11.55 -1.13
C LYS A 81 18.93 12.27 -2.38
N LEU A 82 17.83 11.81 -2.97
CA LEU A 82 17.18 12.55 -4.05
C LEU A 82 16.66 13.91 -3.59
N PHE A 83 16.04 14.01 -2.41
CA PHE A 83 15.62 15.30 -1.85
C PHE A 83 16.80 16.23 -1.51
N GLU A 84 17.95 15.70 -1.12
CA GLU A 84 19.16 16.51 -0.90
C GLU A 84 19.74 17.08 -2.20
N LEU A 85 19.72 16.30 -3.28
CA LEU A 85 20.37 16.65 -4.55
C LEU A 85 19.45 17.41 -5.51
N ASP A 86 18.16 17.06 -5.52
CA ASP A 86 17.14 17.59 -6.42
C ASP A 86 15.78 17.65 -5.70
N PRO A 87 15.62 18.60 -4.75
CA PRO A 87 14.39 18.71 -3.95
C PRO A 87 13.16 19.01 -4.80
N ASP A 88 13.32 19.73 -5.91
CA ASP A 88 12.23 20.13 -6.79
C ASP A 88 11.71 18.94 -7.60
N GLY A 89 12.60 18.21 -8.29
CA GLY A 89 12.22 17.00 -9.02
C GLY A 89 11.67 15.91 -8.11
N ALA A 90 12.24 15.75 -6.91
CA ALA A 90 11.79 14.78 -5.92
C ALA A 90 10.38 15.06 -5.41
N VAL A 91 10.06 16.31 -5.04
CA VAL A 91 8.72 16.64 -4.53
C VAL A 91 7.66 16.55 -5.64
N ILE A 92 8.00 16.93 -6.87
CA ILE A 92 7.10 16.80 -8.03
C ILE A 92 6.80 15.32 -8.33
N ALA A 93 7.83 14.47 -8.34
CA ALA A 93 7.65 13.02 -8.52
C ALA A 93 6.80 12.40 -7.39
N PHE A 94 7.00 12.83 -6.14
CA PHE A 94 6.19 12.36 -5.02
C PHE A 94 4.72 12.77 -5.20
N ALA A 95 4.47 14.03 -5.52
CA ALA A 95 3.12 14.51 -5.80
C ALA A 95 2.46 13.75 -6.96
N ASP A 96 3.19 13.47 -8.04
CA ASP A 96 2.67 12.72 -9.18
C ASP A 96 2.27 11.28 -8.82
N MET A 97 3.13 10.57 -8.08
CA MET A 97 2.82 9.23 -7.58
C MET A 97 1.57 9.24 -6.69
N MET A 98 1.42 10.26 -5.84
CA MET A 98 0.26 10.39 -4.97
C MET A 98 -1.02 10.80 -5.73
N LYS A 99 -0.93 11.64 -6.77
CA LYS A 99 -2.06 11.97 -7.66
C LYS A 99 -2.59 10.73 -8.38
N ASN A 100 -1.68 9.88 -8.86
CA ASN A 100 -2.01 8.62 -9.53
C ASN A 100 -2.52 7.53 -8.59
N LYS A 101 -2.42 7.75 -7.27
CA LYS A 101 -2.54 6.75 -6.20
C LYS A 101 -1.47 5.67 -6.32
N ILE A 102 -0.83 5.36 -5.21
CA ILE A 102 0.06 4.19 -5.13
C ILE A 102 -0.73 2.90 -5.36
N THR A 103 -0.66 2.39 -6.59
CA THR A 103 -1.36 1.17 -7.05
C THR A 103 -0.71 -0.07 -6.43
N MET A 104 -1.52 -0.97 -5.87
CA MET A 104 -1.00 -2.24 -5.36
C MET A 104 -0.46 -3.12 -6.50
N PRO A 105 0.68 -3.81 -6.32
CA PRO A 105 1.31 -4.57 -7.40
C PRO A 105 0.40 -5.67 -7.93
N ALA A 106 -0.36 -6.33 -7.04
CA ALA A 106 -1.32 -7.38 -7.39
C ALA A 106 -2.72 -6.87 -7.80
N HIS A 107 -2.87 -5.61 -8.21
CA HIS A 107 -4.20 -5.05 -8.54
C HIS A 107 -4.91 -5.73 -9.72
N LEU A 108 -4.18 -6.44 -10.59
CA LEU A 108 -4.70 -7.23 -11.71
C LEU A 108 -4.94 -8.70 -11.35
N MET A 109 -4.99 -9.04 -10.06
CA MET A 109 -5.20 -10.41 -9.59
C MET A 109 -6.53 -10.99 -10.12
N PHE A 110 -6.44 -12.19 -10.70
CA PHE A 110 -7.57 -12.89 -11.32
C PHE A 110 -7.41 -14.42 -11.14
N ASP A 111 -8.47 -15.11 -10.74
CA ASP A 111 -8.47 -16.57 -10.51
C ASP A 111 -9.05 -17.38 -11.69
N GLY A 112 -9.46 -16.71 -12.77
CA GLY A 112 -10.16 -17.32 -13.90
C GLY A 112 -11.69 -17.21 -13.84
N ARG A 113 -12.25 -16.53 -12.83
CA ARG A 113 -13.71 -16.33 -12.72
C ARG A 113 -14.12 -14.99 -12.10
N ASP A 114 -13.41 -14.52 -11.07
CA ASP A 114 -13.75 -13.27 -10.38
C ASP A 114 -12.94 -12.10 -10.92
N HIS A 115 -13.56 -11.31 -11.80
CA HIS A 115 -12.96 -10.11 -12.40
C HIS A 115 -12.71 -8.98 -11.38
N ARG A 116 -13.23 -9.11 -10.15
CA ARG A 116 -13.08 -8.16 -9.05
C ARG A 116 -12.29 -8.75 -7.88
N LEU A 117 -11.53 -9.83 -8.10
CA LEU A 117 -10.85 -10.57 -7.05
C LEU A 117 -9.97 -9.69 -6.15
N PHE A 118 -9.20 -8.76 -6.73
CA PHE A 118 -8.40 -7.81 -5.95
C PHE A 118 -9.26 -6.91 -5.05
N HIS A 119 -10.41 -6.43 -5.54
CA HIS A 119 -11.33 -5.61 -4.75
C HIS A 119 -11.93 -6.42 -3.60
N HIS A 120 -12.40 -7.64 -3.86
CA HIS A 120 -12.95 -8.50 -2.81
C HIS A 120 -11.89 -8.88 -1.77
N PHE A 121 -10.69 -9.25 -2.20
CA PHE A 121 -9.55 -9.49 -1.30
C PHE A 121 -9.25 -8.26 -0.43
N SER A 122 -9.17 -7.08 -1.04
CA SER A 122 -8.88 -5.83 -0.33
C SER A 122 -9.97 -5.48 0.70
N ALA A 123 -11.24 -5.77 0.40
CA ALA A 123 -12.34 -5.57 1.34
C ALA A 123 -12.21 -6.49 2.58
N VAL A 124 -11.84 -7.77 2.39
CA VAL A 124 -11.54 -8.67 3.51
C VAL A 124 -10.36 -8.15 4.34
N ALA A 125 -9.27 -7.73 3.69
CA ALA A 125 -8.08 -7.21 4.37
C ALA A 125 -8.37 -5.93 5.17
N GLN A 126 -9.18 -5.02 4.62
CA GLN A 126 -9.67 -3.81 5.29
C GLN A 126 -10.51 -4.18 6.52
N ARG A 127 -11.49 -5.08 6.37
CA ARG A 127 -12.40 -5.48 7.46
C ARG A 127 -11.66 -6.16 8.60
N LEU A 128 -10.66 -7.00 8.29
CA LEU A 128 -9.82 -7.67 9.28
C LEU A 128 -8.75 -6.76 9.89
N GLY A 129 -8.61 -5.51 9.43
CA GLY A 129 -7.56 -4.59 9.87
C GLY A 129 -6.15 -5.07 9.54
N VAL A 130 -5.99 -5.86 8.47
CA VAL A 130 -4.68 -6.31 7.98
C VAL A 130 -3.99 -5.19 7.22
N TYR A 131 -4.72 -4.51 6.35
CA TYR A 131 -4.28 -3.30 5.69
C TYR A 131 -5.50 -2.47 5.31
N THR A 132 -5.51 -1.22 5.75
CA THR A 132 -6.66 -0.33 5.67
C THR A 132 -6.35 0.95 4.91
N ALA A 133 -7.38 1.67 4.48
CA ALA A 133 -7.24 3.02 3.94
C ALA A 133 -6.66 4.01 4.98
N LYS A 134 -6.79 3.72 6.28
CA LYS A 134 -6.09 4.48 7.33
C LYS A 134 -4.59 4.21 7.30
N ASP A 135 -4.16 2.95 7.15
CA ASP A 135 -2.74 2.61 7.02
C ASP A 135 -2.11 3.31 5.80
N TYR A 136 -2.84 3.43 4.68
CA TYR A 136 -2.40 4.21 3.52
C TYR A 136 -2.14 5.69 3.87
N ALA A 137 -3.04 6.30 4.64
CA ALA A 137 -2.87 7.69 5.08
C ALA A 137 -1.69 7.83 6.06
N ASP A 138 -1.51 6.86 6.96
CA ASP A 138 -0.44 6.85 7.94
C ASP A 138 0.94 6.62 7.29
N ILE A 139 1.04 5.80 6.24
CA ILE A 139 2.25 5.69 5.41
C ILE A 139 2.54 7.03 4.72
N THR A 140 1.51 7.68 4.18
CA THR A 140 1.66 8.99 3.51
C THR A 140 2.24 10.03 4.47
N GLU A 141 1.65 10.17 5.65
CA GLU A 141 2.12 11.11 6.69
C GLU A 141 3.54 10.76 7.15
N PHE A 142 3.81 9.47 7.35
CA PHE A 142 5.14 9.02 7.74
C PHE A 142 6.21 9.41 6.71
N LEU A 143 5.96 9.18 5.41
CA LEU A 143 6.93 9.50 4.36
C LEU A 143 7.12 11.02 4.20
N VAL A 144 6.05 11.81 4.32
CA VAL A 144 6.11 13.28 4.36
C VAL A 144 7.01 13.76 5.49
N GLY A 145 6.82 13.24 6.70
CA GLY A 145 7.67 13.57 7.85
C GLY A 145 9.09 13.05 7.70
N ARG A 146 9.27 11.82 7.19
CA ARG A 146 10.57 11.16 7.04
C ARG A 146 11.48 11.90 6.07
N TRP A 147 10.93 12.41 4.97
CA TRP A 147 11.63 13.22 3.98
C TRP A 147 11.57 14.72 4.26
N LYS A 148 10.97 15.12 5.40
CA LYS A 148 10.84 16.51 5.86
C LYS A 148 10.27 17.43 4.78
N VAL A 149 9.29 16.94 4.04
CA VAL A 149 8.76 17.61 2.83
C VAL A 149 8.24 19.01 3.15
N GLU A 150 7.61 19.21 4.31
CA GLU A 150 7.12 20.52 4.76
C GLU A 150 8.22 21.58 4.94
N SER A 151 9.45 21.16 5.22
CA SER A 151 10.57 22.07 5.48
C SER A 151 11.42 22.38 4.24
N LEU A 152 11.08 21.83 3.08
CA LEU A 152 11.79 22.12 1.83
C LEU A 152 11.63 23.60 1.46
N VAL A 153 12.74 24.22 1.08
CA VAL A 153 12.82 25.62 0.64
C VAL A 153 13.53 25.70 -0.72
N GLY A 154 13.43 26.85 -1.40
CA GLY A 154 14.07 27.03 -2.71
C GLY A 154 13.44 26.26 -3.87
N LEU A 155 12.22 25.73 -3.67
CA LEU A 155 11.45 25.03 -4.70
C LEU A 155 10.94 25.99 -5.79
N SER A 156 10.68 25.48 -6.98
CA SER A 156 9.97 26.20 -8.03
C SER A 156 8.48 26.42 -7.68
N ASP A 157 7.75 27.16 -8.51
CA ASP A 157 6.29 27.27 -8.36
C ASP A 157 5.57 25.92 -8.45
N GLU A 158 6.05 25.03 -9.32
CA GLU A 158 5.50 23.69 -9.45
C GLU A 158 5.85 22.83 -8.23
N GLY A 159 7.10 22.90 -7.76
CA GLY A 159 7.54 22.21 -6.55
C GLY A 159 6.79 22.65 -5.30
N ARG A 160 6.53 23.95 -5.13
CA ARG A 160 5.69 24.47 -4.01
C ARG A 160 4.27 23.93 -4.06
N LYS A 161 3.64 23.90 -5.25
CA LYS A 161 2.30 23.30 -5.42
C LYS A 161 2.30 21.80 -5.11
N ALA A 162 3.36 21.09 -5.51
CA ALA A 162 3.56 19.67 -5.21
C ALA A 162 3.74 19.43 -3.71
N GLN A 163 4.57 20.23 -3.04
CA GLN A 163 4.78 20.23 -1.59
C GLN A 163 3.46 20.44 -0.84
N ASP A 164 2.75 21.54 -1.14
CA ASP A 164 1.45 21.84 -0.54
C ASP A 164 0.44 20.72 -0.73
N PHE A 165 0.40 20.13 -1.93
CA PHE A 165 -0.49 19.02 -2.24
C PHE A 165 -0.19 17.82 -1.35
N VAL A 166 1.06 17.35 -1.33
CA VAL A 166 1.44 16.13 -0.62
C VAL A 166 1.26 16.28 0.90
N CYS A 167 1.68 17.40 1.49
CA CYS A 167 1.58 17.61 2.94
C CYS A 167 0.11 17.65 3.44
N ARG A 168 -0.85 17.98 2.57
CA ARG A 168 -2.28 18.02 2.92
C ARG A 168 -3.01 16.69 2.66
N LEU A 169 -2.34 15.67 2.09
CA LEU A 169 -3.01 14.43 1.68
C LEU A 169 -3.41 13.54 2.85
N ALA A 170 -2.55 13.33 3.84
CA ALA A 170 -2.85 12.40 4.92
C ALA A 170 -4.12 12.79 5.70
N PRO A 171 -4.31 14.06 6.14
CA PRO A 171 -5.57 14.48 6.75
C PRO A 171 -6.78 14.33 5.82
N ARG A 172 -6.59 14.53 4.50
CA ARG A 172 -7.65 14.36 3.51
C ARG A 172 -8.07 12.89 3.36
N TYR A 173 -7.12 11.96 3.32
CA TYR A 173 -7.41 10.53 3.25
C TYR A 173 -8.12 10.02 4.50
N ARG A 174 -7.69 10.46 5.70
CA ARG A 174 -8.38 10.10 6.95
C ARG A 174 -9.85 10.53 6.96
N LYS A 175 -10.14 11.78 6.58
CA LYS A 175 -11.53 12.27 6.47
C LYS A 175 -12.37 11.51 5.44
N LEU A 176 -11.77 11.08 4.33
CA LEU A 176 -12.46 10.26 3.32
C LEU A 176 -12.77 8.86 3.85
N GLU A 177 -11.83 8.27 4.59
CA GLU A 177 -11.95 6.96 5.20
C GLU A 177 -13.05 6.92 6.28
N GLU A 178 -13.07 7.90 7.19
CA GLU A 178 -14.12 8.06 8.21
C GLU A 178 -15.53 8.16 7.57
N ARG A 179 -15.65 8.92 6.47
CA ARG A 179 -16.91 9.03 5.72
C ARG A 179 -17.31 7.72 5.04
N ALA A 180 -16.34 6.98 4.52
CA ALA A 180 -16.60 5.69 3.87
C ALA A 180 -17.05 4.64 4.90
N GLN A 181 -16.38 4.55 6.05
CA GLN A 181 -16.79 3.68 7.15
C GLN A 181 -18.19 4.02 7.67
N GLY A 182 -18.52 5.32 7.78
CA GLY A 182 -19.85 5.77 8.17
C GLY A 182 -20.96 5.26 7.25
N ARG A 183 -20.68 5.11 5.95
CA ARG A 183 -21.61 4.57 4.95
C ARG A 183 -21.63 3.03 4.90
N ALA A 184 -20.50 2.38 5.15
CA ALA A 184 -20.36 0.92 5.12
C ALA A 184 -21.10 0.18 6.26
N LYS A 185 -21.57 0.89 7.28
CA LYS A 185 -22.40 0.33 8.37
C LYS A 185 -23.79 -0.16 7.92
N GLN A 186 -24.12 -0.12 6.62
CA GLN A 186 -25.42 -0.51 6.06
C GLN A 186 -25.55 -2.00 5.67
N GLY A 187 -24.58 -2.86 6.00
CA GLY A 187 -24.73 -4.31 5.93
C GLY A 187 -23.50 -5.02 5.36
N PHE A 188 -23.13 -6.15 5.96
CA PHE A 188 -22.09 -7.02 5.44
C PHE A 188 -22.64 -7.86 4.29
N SER A 189 -21.86 -8.01 3.22
CA SER A 189 -22.14 -8.97 2.15
C SER A 189 -21.15 -10.12 2.22
N THR A 190 -21.50 -11.29 1.67
CA THR A 190 -20.59 -12.43 1.56
C THR A 190 -20.13 -12.62 0.12
N VAL A 191 -18.87 -13.04 -0.04
CA VAL A 191 -18.27 -13.37 -1.34
C VAL A 191 -17.59 -14.74 -1.23
N ARG A 192 -17.67 -15.53 -2.30
CA ARG A 192 -17.01 -16.84 -2.42
C ARG A 192 -15.60 -16.69 -2.98
N PHE A 193 -14.62 -17.30 -2.32
CA PHE A 193 -13.23 -17.27 -2.77
C PHE A 193 -12.75 -18.65 -3.24
N SER A 194 -12.14 -18.72 -4.43
CA SER A 194 -11.67 -20.00 -5.01
C SER A 194 -10.53 -20.61 -4.21
N TRP A 195 -9.72 -19.76 -3.56
CA TRP A 195 -8.59 -20.14 -2.73
C TRP A 195 -8.99 -20.98 -1.52
N ILE A 196 -10.23 -20.87 -1.07
CA ILE A 196 -10.79 -21.60 0.07
C ILE A 196 -11.96 -22.50 -0.33
N PHE A 197 -11.91 -23.05 -1.55
CA PHE A 197 -12.90 -24.03 -2.04
C PHE A 197 -14.33 -23.48 -2.07
N ASP A 198 -14.48 -22.24 -2.54
CA ASP A 198 -15.76 -21.55 -2.73
C ASP A 198 -16.56 -21.30 -1.46
N ARG A 199 -15.90 -21.42 -0.31
CA ARG A 199 -16.46 -20.96 0.96
C ARG A 199 -16.63 -19.45 0.96
N GLU A 200 -17.65 -19.02 1.68
CA GLU A 200 -18.05 -17.62 1.79
C GLU A 200 -17.31 -16.90 2.92
N VAL A 201 -16.92 -15.66 2.65
CA VAL A 201 -16.30 -14.75 3.62
C VAL A 201 -17.01 -13.41 3.55
N GLN A 202 -17.22 -12.79 4.71
CA GLN A 202 -17.74 -11.43 4.78
C GLN A 202 -16.73 -10.43 4.20
N VAL A 203 -17.22 -9.53 3.35
CA VAL A 203 -16.50 -8.39 2.78
C VAL A 203 -17.14 -7.07 3.24
#